data_AF-A0A136KHY8-F1
#
_entry.id   AF-A0A136KHY8-F1
#
_cell.length_a   1.000
_cell.length_b   1.000
_cell.length_c   1.000
_cell.angle_alpha   90.00
_cell.angle_beta   90.00
_cell.angle_gamma   90.00
#
_symmetry.space_group_name_H-M   'P 1'
#
loop_
_entity.id
_entity.type
_entity.pdbx_description
1 polymer ?
#
loop_
_entity_poly.entity_id
_entity_poly.type
_entity_poly.pdbx_seq_one_letter_code
_entity_poly.pdbx_strand_id
1 'polypeptide(L)'
;MGKAKTHTQADHNVLLRHIPHNDVIQYLTSVVSEAYSDQISGFTTLQRLPIRMGDSANMVVVTWGKEVPPFPTKKRVTPKGDDPVPTKGKEGKQPESKSKSKKTKKLAA
;
A
#
# COMPACT_ATOMS: atom_id res chain seq x y z
N MET A 1 -3.45 -14.75 7.45
CA MET A 1 -3.87 -14.69 8.87
C MET A 1 -2.85 -15.27 9.84
N GLY A 2 -2.38 -16.52 9.70
CA GLY A 2 -1.41 -17.10 10.66
C GLY A 2 -0.18 -16.20 10.93
N LYS A 3 0.39 -15.62 9.86
CA LYS A 3 1.52 -14.67 9.92
C LYS A 3 1.17 -13.30 10.51
N ALA A 4 -0.09 -12.89 10.46
CA ALA A 4 -0.52 -11.60 10.97
C ALA A 4 -0.69 -11.60 12.50
N LYS A 5 -0.94 -12.78 13.11
CA LYS A 5 -1.12 -12.94 14.57
C LYS A 5 0.17 -12.86 15.38
N THR A 6 1.31 -13.16 14.75
CA THR A 6 2.59 -13.34 15.47
C THR A 6 3.32 -12.02 15.68
N HIS A 7 2.91 -10.94 14.99
CA HIS A 7 3.45 -9.58 15.12
C HIS A 7 4.97 -9.46 15.06
N THR A 8 5.66 -10.36 14.34
CA THR A 8 7.12 -10.28 14.19
C THR A 8 7.50 -9.44 12.97
N GLN A 9 8.66 -8.76 13.03
CA GLN A 9 9.19 -8.00 11.88
C GLN A 9 9.47 -8.91 10.68
N ALA A 10 9.87 -10.16 10.92
CA ALA A 10 10.09 -11.14 9.87
C ALA A 10 8.79 -11.47 9.14
N ASP A 11 7.70 -11.74 9.88
CA ASP A 11 6.40 -12.03 9.28
C ASP A 11 5.81 -10.81 8.57
N HIS A 12 6.04 -9.60 9.10
CA HIS A 12 5.67 -8.35 8.43
C HIS A 12 6.36 -8.23 7.05
N ASN A 13 7.66 -8.51 6.98
CA ASN A 13 8.42 -8.49 5.72
C ASN A 13 7.94 -9.56 4.73
N VAL A 14 7.47 -10.73 5.23
CA VAL A 14 6.84 -11.75 4.39
C VAL A 14 5.51 -11.25 3.84
N LEU A 15 4.67 -10.61 4.67
CA LEU A 15 3.39 -10.06 4.24
C LEU A 15 3.56 -8.96 3.19
N LEU A 16 4.57 -8.10 3.31
CA LEU A 16 4.89 -7.05 2.33
C LEU A 16 5.21 -7.59 0.93
N ARG A 17 5.69 -8.84 0.81
CA ARG A 17 5.93 -9.47 -0.49
C ARG A 17 4.64 -9.83 -1.22
N HIS A 18 3.55 -10.06 -0.48
CA HIS A 18 2.26 -10.46 -1.04
C HIS A 18 1.27 -9.29 -1.13
N ILE A 19 1.34 -8.38 -0.17
CA ILE A 19 0.47 -7.20 -0.07
C ILE A 19 1.40 -5.98 0.00
N PRO A 20 1.64 -5.27 -1.11
CA PRO A 20 2.61 -4.16 -1.15
C PRO A 20 2.09 -2.87 -0.48
N HIS A 21 1.13 -2.99 0.45
CA HIS A 21 0.43 -1.91 1.11
C HIS A 21 0.58 -2.04 2.62
N ASN A 22 1.43 -1.18 3.20
CA ASN A 22 1.76 -1.23 4.63
C ASN A 22 0.54 -0.90 5.50
N ASP A 23 -0.31 0.04 5.08
CA ASP A 23 -1.57 0.36 5.76
C ASP A 23 -2.52 -0.84 5.85
N VAL A 24 -2.61 -1.66 4.79
CA VAL A 24 -3.39 -2.90 4.81
C VAL A 24 -2.78 -3.93 5.76
N ILE A 25 -1.46 -4.07 5.79
CA ILE A 25 -0.78 -5.00 6.72
C ILE A 25 -0.94 -4.54 8.16
N GLN A 26 -0.81 -3.25 8.41
CA GLN A 26 -1.02 -2.67 9.73
C GLN A 26 -2.45 -2.95 10.19
N TYR A 27 -3.44 -2.72 9.34
CA TYR A 27 -4.83 -3.05 9.64
C TYR A 27 -5.06 -4.54 9.91
N LEU A 28 -4.49 -5.40 9.06
CA LEU A 28 -4.59 -6.86 9.18
C LEU A 28 -3.97 -7.36 10.48
N THR A 29 -2.86 -6.78 10.89
CA THR A 29 -2.16 -7.17 12.12
C THR A 29 -2.83 -6.56 13.34
N SER A 30 -3.15 -5.27 13.37
CA SER A 30 -3.70 -4.64 14.58
C SER A 30 -5.18 -4.92 14.81
N VAL A 31 -6.02 -4.82 13.79
CA VAL A 31 -7.49 -4.89 13.96
C VAL A 31 -7.99 -6.30 13.67
N VAL A 32 -7.63 -6.84 12.52
CA VAL A 32 -8.16 -8.13 12.07
C VAL A 32 -7.60 -9.26 12.93
N SER A 33 -6.30 -9.27 13.22
CA SER A 33 -5.70 -10.36 14.00
C SER A 33 -6.26 -10.44 15.43
N GLU A 34 -6.56 -9.29 16.04
CA GLU A 34 -7.17 -9.16 17.37
C GLU A 34 -8.58 -9.78 17.40
N ALA A 35 -9.42 -9.45 16.42
CA ALA A 35 -10.77 -10.03 16.29
C ALA A 35 -10.76 -11.58 16.17
N TYR A 36 -9.65 -12.14 15.69
CA TYR A 36 -9.47 -13.57 15.48
C TYR A 36 -8.49 -14.22 16.45
N SER A 37 -8.06 -13.59 17.55
CA SER A 37 -7.05 -14.10 18.49
C SER A 37 -7.26 -15.57 18.85
N ASP A 38 -8.49 -15.91 19.20
CA ASP A 38 -8.87 -17.21 19.75
C ASP A 38 -9.14 -18.28 18.67
N GLN A 39 -9.18 -17.88 17.40
CA GLN A 39 -9.59 -18.74 16.29
C GLN A 39 -8.38 -19.27 15.51
N ILE A 40 -8.27 -20.60 15.37
CA ILE A 40 -7.12 -21.23 14.70
C ILE A 40 -7.27 -21.22 13.17
N SER A 41 -8.48 -21.40 12.65
CA SER A 41 -8.78 -21.52 11.21
C SER A 41 -10.17 -20.97 10.87
N GLY A 42 -10.52 -20.87 9.57
CA GLY A 42 -11.85 -20.44 9.14
C GLY A 42 -12.09 -18.92 9.20
N PHE A 43 -11.09 -18.13 8.85
CA PHE A 43 -11.15 -16.65 8.96
C PHE A 43 -12.12 -15.99 7.97
N THR A 44 -12.46 -16.68 6.88
CA THR A 44 -13.32 -16.15 5.82
C THR A 44 -14.46 -17.10 5.55
N THR A 45 -15.62 -16.56 5.19
CA THR A 45 -16.80 -17.29 4.74
C THR A 45 -17.04 -17.01 3.26
N LEU A 46 -17.62 -18.01 2.58
CA LEU A 46 -17.93 -17.94 1.16
C LEU A 46 -19.45 -18.01 0.99
N GLN A 47 -20.03 -16.99 0.36
CA GLN A 47 -21.45 -16.98 0.00
C GLN A 47 -21.59 -17.01 -1.51
N ARG A 48 -22.27 -18.04 -2.04
CA ARG A 48 -22.58 -18.12 -3.46
C ARG A 48 -23.55 -17.01 -3.83
N LEU A 49 -23.23 -16.28 -4.89
CA LEU A 49 -24.10 -15.27 -5.48
C LEU A 49 -24.81 -15.83 -6.72
N PRO A 50 -25.87 -15.15 -7.16
CA PRO A 50 -26.43 -15.38 -8.48
C PRO A 50 -25.36 -15.29 -9.56
N ILE A 51 -25.61 -16.00 -10.66
CA ILE A 51 -24.76 -16.02 -11.84
C ILE A 51 -24.63 -14.60 -12.40
N ARG A 52 -23.42 -14.23 -12.84
CA ARG A 52 -23.19 -12.92 -13.46
C ARG A 52 -23.89 -12.82 -14.81
N MET A 53 -24.69 -11.76 -14.96
CA MET A 53 -25.36 -11.45 -16.22
C MET A 53 -24.31 -11.07 -17.28
N GLY A 54 -24.39 -11.71 -18.45
CA GLY A 54 -23.53 -11.42 -19.62
C GLY A 54 -22.61 -12.57 -19.99
N ASP A 55 -21.94 -13.17 -19.01
CA ASP A 55 -20.99 -14.28 -19.24
C ASP A 55 -21.33 -15.56 -18.47
N SER A 56 -22.45 -15.57 -17.75
CA SER A 56 -22.92 -16.70 -16.96
C SER A 56 -21.90 -17.21 -15.94
N ALA A 57 -21.02 -16.35 -15.43
CA ALA A 57 -19.99 -16.74 -14.48
C ALA A 57 -20.57 -17.02 -13.08
N ASN A 58 -20.11 -18.10 -12.46
CA ASN A 58 -20.41 -18.39 -11.05
C ASN A 58 -19.71 -17.37 -10.15
N MET A 59 -20.49 -16.61 -9.39
CA MET A 59 -19.95 -15.61 -8.46
C MET A 59 -20.00 -16.09 -7.02
N VAL A 60 -19.02 -15.65 -6.23
CA VAL A 60 -18.95 -15.90 -4.79
C VAL A 60 -18.48 -14.62 -4.11
N VAL A 61 -19.12 -14.26 -3.01
CA VAL A 61 -18.64 -13.22 -2.10
C VAL A 61 -17.81 -13.89 -1.02
N VAL A 62 -16.62 -13.34 -0.80
CA VAL A 62 -15.75 -13.71 0.33
C VAL A 62 -15.92 -12.64 1.40
N THR A 63 -16.37 -13.02 2.58
CA THR A 63 -16.45 -12.12 3.74
C THR A 63 -15.60 -12.64 4.89
N TRP A 64 -15.33 -11.76 5.86
CA TRP A 64 -14.76 -12.16 7.14
C TRP A 64 -15.78 -13.01 7.91
N GLY A 65 -15.33 -14.10 8.56
CA GLY A 65 -16.19 -14.98 9.35
C GLY A 65 -16.69 -14.37 10.68
N LYS A 66 -16.16 -13.21 11.06
CA LYS A 66 -16.56 -12.40 12.21
C LYS A 66 -16.77 -10.98 11.74
N GLU A 67 -17.53 -10.22 12.51
CA GLU A 67 -17.65 -8.79 12.29
C GLU A 67 -16.31 -8.11 12.59
N VAL A 68 -15.73 -7.49 11.56
CA VAL A 68 -14.48 -6.76 11.63
C VAL A 68 -14.81 -5.33 11.20
N PRO A 69 -14.24 -4.30 11.85
CA PRO A 69 -14.42 -2.92 11.42
C PRO A 69 -14.14 -2.73 9.92
N PRO A 70 -14.70 -1.69 9.28
CA PRO A 70 -14.32 -1.36 7.92
C PRO A 70 -12.89 -0.83 7.87
N PHE A 71 -12.14 -1.22 6.83
CA PHE A 71 -10.81 -0.64 6.58
C PHE A 71 -10.95 0.88 6.40
N PRO A 72 -10.15 1.70 7.10
CA PRO A 72 -10.24 3.15 7.01
C PRO A 72 -9.86 3.59 5.59
N THR A 73 -10.85 3.98 4.80
CA THR A 73 -10.60 4.62 3.52
C THR A 73 -10.12 6.04 3.79
N LYS A 74 -8.87 6.34 3.43
CA LYS A 74 -8.40 7.72 3.42
C LYS A 74 -9.31 8.48 2.44
N LYS A 75 -10.22 9.32 2.95
CA LYS A 75 -10.98 10.25 2.11
C LYS A 75 -9.95 11.01 1.29
N ARG A 76 -9.99 10.83 -0.03
CA ARG A 76 -9.17 11.59 -0.96
C ARG A 76 -9.58 13.04 -0.77
N VAL A 77 -8.78 13.81 -0.05
CA VAL A 77 -8.94 15.26 0.01
C VAL A 77 -8.66 15.73 -1.40
N THR A 78 -9.71 16.04 -2.15
CA THR A 78 -9.56 16.80 -3.38
C THR A 78 -8.87 18.11 -2.98
N PRO A 79 -7.70 18.43 -3.54
CA PRO A 79 -7.13 19.75 -3.33
C PRO A 79 -8.16 20.75 -3.87
N LYS A 80 -8.76 21.54 -2.97
CA LYS A 80 -9.44 22.77 -3.36
C LYS A 80 -8.37 23.65 -3.97
N GLY A 81 -8.31 23.69 -5.30
CA GLY A 81 -7.64 24.75 -6.01
C GLY A 81 -8.40 26.04 -5.75
N ASP A 82 -7.69 27.06 -5.30
CA ASP A 82 -7.72 28.41 -5.85
C ASP A 82 -6.78 29.28 -5.00
N ASP A 83 -5.49 29.18 -5.30
CA ASP A 83 -4.54 30.26 -5.00
C ASP A 83 -3.69 30.48 -6.27
N PRO A 84 -3.69 31.70 -6.83
CA PRO A 84 -3.05 31.98 -8.12
C PRO A 84 -1.52 31.97 -8.00
N VAL A 85 -0.90 31.27 -8.95
CA VAL A 85 0.55 31.24 -9.19
C VAL A 85 1.04 32.63 -9.60
N PRO A 86 1.99 33.27 -8.89
CA PRO A 86 2.64 34.47 -9.41
C PRO A 86 3.72 34.04 -10.42
N THR A 87 3.39 34.22 -11.71
CA THR A 87 4.31 34.07 -12.84
C THR A 87 5.41 35.13 -12.77
N LYS A 88 6.59 34.79 -12.24
CA LYS A 88 7.80 35.60 -12.44
C LYS A 88 8.49 35.15 -13.73
N GLY A 89 8.36 35.98 -14.75
CA GLY A 89 9.12 35.87 -16.00
C GLY A 89 10.63 35.94 -15.76
N LYS A 90 11.38 35.10 -16.47
CA LYS A 90 12.79 35.29 -16.76
C LYS A 90 13.11 34.62 -18.09
N GLU A 91 13.03 35.40 -19.15
CA GLU A 91 13.68 35.12 -20.44
C GLU A 91 15.19 35.31 -20.32
N GLY A 92 15.94 34.39 -20.93
CA GLY A 92 17.07 34.70 -21.80
C GLY A 92 18.47 34.93 -21.20
N LYS A 93 19.31 33.88 -21.19
CA LYS A 93 20.58 33.80 -21.99
C LYS A 93 21.43 32.59 -21.60
N GLN A 94 21.60 31.66 -22.55
CA GLN A 94 22.83 30.85 -22.74
C GLN A 94 23.98 31.76 -23.24
N PRO A 95 25.29 31.38 -23.31
CA PRO A 95 25.82 30.03 -23.59
C PRO A 95 27.14 29.58 -22.88
N GLU A 96 27.46 28.29 -23.07
CA GLU A 96 28.76 27.57 -23.11
C GLU A 96 29.95 27.91 -22.18
N SER A 97 30.55 26.88 -21.56
CA SER A 97 31.87 26.35 -21.99
C SER A 97 32.47 25.24 -21.10
N LYS A 98 32.87 24.14 -21.78
CA LYS A 98 34.10 23.34 -21.65
C LYS A 98 34.65 22.90 -20.26
N SER A 99 34.57 21.58 -20.07
CA SER A 99 35.73 20.64 -20.06
C SER A 99 36.50 20.31 -18.76
N LYS A 100 36.89 19.01 -18.73
CA LYS A 100 38.04 18.34 -18.08
C LYS A 100 37.93 17.86 -16.62
N SER A 101 37.73 16.53 -16.50
CA SER A 101 38.64 15.56 -15.85
C SER A 101 39.65 16.08 -14.82
N LYS A 102 39.63 15.51 -13.60
CA LYS A 102 40.81 14.83 -13.06
C LYS A 102 40.50 13.87 -11.91
N LYS A 103 41.33 12.84 -11.89
CA LYS A 103 41.33 11.58 -11.15
C LYS A 103 42.18 11.71 -9.87
N THR A 104 41.84 10.92 -8.84
CA THR A 104 42.71 10.30 -7.79
C THR A 104 43.41 11.13 -6.71
N LYS A 105 43.25 10.68 -5.45
CA LYS A 105 44.31 10.24 -4.50
C LYS A 105 43.63 9.47 -3.35
N LYS A 106 43.75 8.13 -3.23
CA LYS A 106 44.84 7.36 -2.60
C LYS A 106 45.18 7.87 -1.19
N LEU A 107 44.61 7.24 -0.16
CA LEU A 107 45.13 7.27 1.21
C LEU A 107 45.79 5.92 1.51
N ALA A 108 46.98 5.99 2.07
CA ALA A 108 47.80 4.87 2.48
C ALA A 108 47.45 4.43 3.91
N ALA A 109 47.50 3.12 4.14
CA ALA A 109 47.95 2.49 5.38
C ALA A 109 48.48 1.10 5.00
#